data_AF-A0A848V359-F1
#
_entry.id   AF-A0A848V359-F1
#
_cell.length_a   1.000
_cell.length_b   1.000
_cell.length_c   1.000
_cell.angle_alpha   90.00
_cell.angle_beta   90.00
_cell.angle_gamma   90.00
#
_symmetry.space_group_name_H-M   'P 1'
#
loop_
_entity.id
_entity.type
_entity.pdbx_description
1 polymer ?
#
loop_
_entity_poly.entity_id
_entity_poly.type
_entity_poly.pdbx_seq_one_letter_code
_entity_poly.pdbx_strand_id
1 'polypeptide(L)'
;MTQERLENHYLSLWYWVRYSILPAFAVLLIILLFVRLARPERIELDKISAISGFFALYFIFIRGGHIYMIRTIHQQLKTEYAGVYPKELAKLPDRLKMRQIGASLARIKADLFRRQNKPKNGF
;
A
#
# COMPACT_ATOMS: atom_id res chain seq x y z
N MET A 1 12.32 -13.34 -3.87
CA MET A 1 11.13 -13.19 -2.99
C MET A 1 10.04 -14.22 -3.31
N THR A 2 9.43 -14.84 -2.30
CA THR A 2 8.32 -15.82 -2.46
C THR A 2 6.93 -15.15 -2.35
N GLN A 3 5.89 -15.82 -2.87
CA GLN A 3 4.51 -15.32 -2.81
C GLN A 3 3.99 -15.24 -1.37
N GLU A 4 4.20 -16.27 -0.55
CA GLU A 4 3.79 -16.26 0.86
C GLU A 4 4.43 -15.11 1.64
N ARG A 5 5.70 -14.81 1.38
CA ARG A 5 6.39 -13.71 2.03
C ARG A 5 5.79 -12.36 1.62
N LEU A 6 5.44 -12.20 0.35
CA LEU A 6 4.76 -11.01 -0.17
C LEU A 6 3.41 -10.81 0.53
N GLU A 7 2.64 -11.89 0.66
CA GLU A 7 1.32 -11.87 1.30
C GLU A 7 1.41 -11.55 2.80
N ASN A 8 2.30 -12.23 3.52
CA ASN A 8 2.39 -12.13 4.97
C ASN A 8 3.06 -10.83 5.45
N HIS A 9 4.10 -10.37 4.76
CA HIS A 9 4.87 -9.20 5.21
C HIS A 9 4.39 -7.89 4.63
N TYR A 10 3.83 -7.88 3.42
CA TYR A 10 3.55 -6.63 2.71
C TYR A 10 2.07 -6.45 2.39
N LEU A 11 1.33 -7.51 2.09
CA LEU A 11 -0.11 -7.43 1.80
C LEU A 11 -1.00 -7.74 3.01
N SER A 12 -0.42 -7.98 4.18
CA SER A 12 -1.19 -8.30 5.38
C SER A 12 -1.90 -7.06 5.91
N LEU A 13 -3.14 -7.27 6.35
CA LEU A 13 -3.94 -6.22 6.98
C LEU A 13 -3.24 -5.68 8.24
N TRP A 14 -2.55 -6.58 8.96
CA TRP A 14 -1.72 -6.23 10.12
C TRP A 14 -0.59 -5.26 9.79
N TYR A 15 0.09 -5.47 8.66
CA TYR A 15 1.10 -4.52 8.20
C TYR A 15 0.48 -3.14 7.92
N TRP A 16 -0.69 -3.10 7.29
CA TRP A 16 -1.41 -1.84 7.06
C TRP A 16 -1.77 -1.12 8.36
N VAL A 17 -2.34 -1.84 9.33
CA VAL A 17 -2.68 -1.28 10.64
C VAL A 17 -1.43 -0.74 11.33
N ARG A 18 -0.35 -1.54 11.38
CA ARG A 18 0.90 -1.19 12.07
C ARG A 18 1.66 -0.02 11.45
N TYR A 19 1.70 0.08 10.12
CA TYR A 19 2.53 1.06 9.42
C TYR A 19 1.76 2.24 8.84
N SER A 20 0.43 2.20 8.80
CA SER A 20 -0.41 3.32 8.32
C SER A 20 -1.33 3.86 9.41
N ILE A 21 -2.15 3.01 10.05
CA ILE A 21 -3.16 3.47 11.00
C ILE A 21 -2.53 3.92 12.32
N LEU A 22 -1.71 3.08 12.94
CA LEU A 22 -1.06 3.35 14.23
C LEU A 22 -0.24 4.66 14.21
N PRO A 23 0.65 4.89 13.21
CA PRO A 23 1.41 6.13 13.14
C PRO A 23 0.50 7.35 12.88
N ALA A 24 -0.50 7.23 12.01
CA ALA A 24 -1.44 8.33 11.75
C ALA A 24 -2.26 8.69 12.99
N PHE A 25 -2.70 7.68 13.75
CA PHE A 25 -3.40 7.87 15.00
C PHE A 25 -2.51 8.51 16.08
N ALA A 26 -1.25 8.06 16.20
CA ALA A 26 -0.29 8.67 17.12
C ALA A 26 -0.02 10.14 16.79
N VAL A 27 0.18 10.47 15.51
CA VAL A 27 0.34 11.87 15.06
C VAL A 27 -0.91 12.69 15.35
N LEU A 28 -2.10 12.14 15.11
CA LEU A 28 -3.36 12.81 15.42
C LEU A 28 -3.47 13.13 16.93
N LEU A 29 -3.17 12.18 17.80
CA LEU A 29 -3.18 12.39 19.25
C LEU A 29 -2.19 13.47 19.68
N ILE A 30 -0.98 13.49 19.10
CA ILE A 30 0.03 14.53 19.38
C ILE A 30 -0.48 15.91 18.95
N ILE A 31 -1.08 16.02 17.76
CA ILE A 31 -1.66 17.28 17.26
C ILE A 31 -2.79 17.74 18.19
N LEU A 32 -3.72 16.85 18.56
CA LEU A 32 -4.83 17.19 19.44
C LEU A 32 -4.35 17.63 20.83
N LEU A 33 -3.35 16.95 21.39
CA LEU A 33 -2.75 17.33 22.67
C LEU A 33 -2.08 18.72 22.58
N PHE A 34 -1.32 18.97 21.51
CA PHE A 34 -0.67 20.26 21.31
C PHE A 34 -1.67 21.40 21.14
N VAL A 35 -2.73 21.20 20.36
CA VAL A 35 -3.81 22.17 20.18
C VAL A 35 -4.51 22.44 21.51
N ARG A 36 -4.78 21.40 22.31
CA ARG A 36 -5.39 21.54 23.65
C ARG A 36 -4.54 22.38 24.60
N LEU A 37 -3.21 22.24 24.53
CA LEU A 37 -2.27 23.00 25.36
C LEU A 37 -2.10 24.45 24.86
N ALA A 38 -2.10 24.67 23.54
CA ALA A 38 -1.85 25.98 22.95
C ALA A 38 -3.09 26.90 22.95
N ARG A 39 -4.30 26.35 22.79
CA ARG A 39 -5.55 27.13 22.68
C ARG A 39 -6.67 26.54 23.53
N PRO A 40 -6.99 27.14 24.68
CA PRO A 40 -8.01 26.62 25.59
C PRO A 40 -9.46 26.92 25.15
N GLU A 41 -9.67 27.81 24.18
CA GLU A 41 -11.01 28.20 23.70
C GLU A 41 -11.71 27.07 22.93
N ARG A 42 -12.90 26.68 23.40
CA ARG A 42 -13.63 25.49 22.93
C ARG A 42 -14.01 25.51 21.43
N ILE A 43 -14.35 26.68 20.89
CA ILE A 43 -14.86 26.79 19.51
C ILE A 43 -13.76 26.56 18.47
N GLU A 44 -12.52 26.97 18.75
CA GLU A 44 -11.38 26.72 17.86
C GLU A 44 -10.92 25.25 17.94
N LEU A 45 -11.04 24.63 19.12
CA LEU A 45 -10.71 23.22 19.35
C LEU A 45 -11.57 22.26 18.50
N ASP A 46 -12.88 22.50 18.39
CA ASP A 46 -13.79 21.64 17.63
C ASP A 46 -13.49 21.68 16.11
N LYS A 47 -13.21 22.87 15.56
CA LYS A 47 -12.87 23.00 14.13
C LYS A 47 -11.53 22.35 13.80
N ILE A 48 -10.51 22.58 14.62
CA ILE A 48 -9.17 22.04 14.39
C ILE A 48 -9.17 20.51 14.55
N SER A 49 -9.89 19.99 15.54
CA SER A 49 -10.01 18.54 15.75
C SER A 49 -10.75 17.87 14.60
N ALA A 50 -11.85 18.45 14.11
CA ALA A 50 -12.59 17.94 12.95
C ALA A 50 -11.72 17.91 11.69
N ILE A 51 -11.00 19.00 11.39
CA ILE A 51 -10.10 19.09 10.23
C ILE A 51 -8.97 18.06 10.35
N SER A 52 -8.34 17.96 11.52
CA SER A 52 -7.23 17.02 11.76
C SER A 52 -7.71 15.56 11.64
N GLY A 53 -8.88 15.25 12.19
CA GLY A 53 -9.51 13.94 12.06
C GLY A 53 -9.83 13.59 10.60
N PHE A 54 -10.36 14.56 9.83
CA PHE A 54 -10.62 14.38 8.40
C PHE A 54 -9.32 14.04 7.64
N PHE A 55 -8.24 14.79 7.83
CA PHE A 55 -6.97 14.52 7.16
C PHE A 55 -6.34 13.19 7.59
N ALA A 56 -6.47 12.81 8.87
CA ALA A 56 -5.99 11.51 9.35
C ALA A 56 -6.75 10.35 8.69
N LEU A 57 -8.08 10.43 8.63
CA LEU A 57 -8.91 9.44 7.95
C LEU A 57 -8.58 9.39 6.44
N TYR A 58 -8.49 10.55 5.78
CA TYR A 58 -8.12 10.65 4.37
C TYR A 58 -6.77 9.97 4.08
N PHE A 59 -5.76 10.21 4.91
CA PHE A 59 -4.46 9.55 4.78
C PHE A 59 -4.56 8.02 4.95
N ILE A 60 -5.32 7.55 5.94
CA ILE A 60 -5.56 6.12 6.18
C ILE A 60 -6.25 5.49 4.96
N PHE A 61 -7.28 6.14 4.41
CA PHE A 61 -8.00 5.65 3.23
C PHE A 61 -7.12 5.59 1.99
N ILE A 62 -6.33 6.63 1.69
CA ILE A 62 -5.41 6.60 0.55
C ILE A 62 -4.37 5.49 0.69
N ARG A 63 -3.77 5.35 1.88
CA ARG A 63 -2.78 4.29 2.14
C ARG A 63 -3.41 2.91 2.05
N GLY A 64 -4.62 2.75 2.57
CA GLY A 64 -5.41 1.52 2.45
C GLY A 64 -5.72 1.17 0.99
N GLY A 65 -6.19 2.14 0.22
CA GLY A 65 -6.46 1.99 -1.22
C GLY A 65 -5.23 1.58 -2.01
N HIS A 66 -4.05 2.12 -1.68
CA HIS A 66 -2.80 1.71 -2.31
C HIS A 66 -2.45 0.25 -2.01
N ILE A 67 -2.61 -0.23 -0.77
CA ILE A 67 -2.38 -1.65 -0.43
C ILE A 67 -3.40 -2.55 -1.12
N TYR A 68 -4.66 -2.14 -1.15
CA TYR A 68 -5.71 -2.85 -1.87
C TYR A 68 -5.37 -3.01 -3.36
N MET A 69 -4.93 -1.93 -4.01
CA MET A 69 -4.48 -1.95 -5.41
C MET A 69 -3.34 -2.96 -5.63
N ILE A 70 -2.31 -2.98 -4.77
CA ILE A 70 -1.21 -3.94 -4.87
C ILE A 70 -1.74 -5.37 -4.70
N ARG A 71 -2.67 -5.60 -3.77
CA ARG A 71 -3.29 -6.91 -3.55
C ARG A 71 -4.07 -7.38 -4.76
N THR A 72 -4.82 -6.50 -5.41
CA THR A 72 -5.56 -6.80 -6.63
C THR A 72 -4.62 -7.17 -7.78
N ILE A 73 -3.54 -6.41 -7.98
CA ILE A 73 -2.51 -6.73 -8.99
C ILE A 73 -1.88 -8.09 -8.68
N HIS A 74 -1.57 -8.35 -7.40
CA HIS A 74 -1.01 -9.63 -6.98
C HIS A 74 -1.95 -10.81 -7.29
N GLN A 75 -3.23 -10.68 -6.96
CA GLN A 75 -4.23 -11.71 -7.24
C GLN A 75 -4.39 -11.96 -8.74
N GLN A 76 -4.50 -10.89 -9.54
CA GLN A 76 -4.56 -11.00 -11.01
C GLN A 76 -3.33 -11.73 -11.58
N LEU A 77 -2.13 -11.39 -11.09
CA LEU A 77 -0.90 -12.06 -11.51
C LEU A 77 -0.86 -13.54 -11.13
N LYS A 78 -1.41 -13.92 -9.96
CA LYS A 78 -1.52 -15.32 -9.55
C LYS A 78 -2.51 -16.09 -10.44
N THR A 79 -3.64 -15.49 -10.81
CA THR A 79 -4.69 -16.18 -11.58
C THR A 79 -4.37 -16.25 -13.06
N GLU A 80 -3.94 -15.14 -13.67
CA GLU A 80 -3.71 -15.04 -15.12
C GLU A 80 -2.34 -15.61 -15.54
N TYR A 81 -1.33 -15.55 -14.66
CA TYR A 81 0.06 -15.91 -15.00
C TYR A 81 0.67 -16.93 -14.04
N ALA A 82 -0.15 -17.85 -13.49
CA ALA A 82 0.23 -18.81 -12.44
C ALA A 82 1.58 -19.54 -12.69
N GLY A 83 1.89 -19.90 -13.94
CA GLY A 83 3.11 -20.63 -14.29
C GLY A 83 4.39 -19.79 -14.39
N VAL A 84 4.27 -18.48 -14.65
CA VAL A 84 5.43 -17.59 -14.92
C VAL A 84 5.64 -16.58 -13.80
N TYR A 85 4.55 -16.12 -13.17
CA TYR A 85 4.58 -15.12 -12.11
C TYR A 85 5.48 -15.49 -10.92
N PRO A 86 5.46 -16.72 -10.35
CA PRO A 86 6.36 -17.09 -9.26
C PRO A 86 7.84 -16.94 -9.62
N LYS A 87 8.20 -17.25 -10.87
CA LYS A 87 9.58 -17.17 -11.36
C LYS A 87 10.05 -15.73 -11.49
N GLU A 88 9.20 -14.84 -12.01
CA GLU A 88 9.52 -13.41 -12.11
C GLU A 88 9.55 -12.75 -10.72
N LEU A 89 8.68 -13.17 -9.80
CA LEU A 89 8.69 -12.70 -8.41
C LEU A 89 9.96 -13.14 -7.67
N ALA A 90 10.45 -14.36 -7.94
CA ALA A 90 11.68 -14.88 -7.33
C ALA A 90 12.91 -14.04 -7.68
N LYS A 91 12.95 -13.42 -8.88
CA LYS A 91 14.03 -12.52 -9.32
C LYS A 91 14.08 -11.20 -8.57
N LEU A 92 12.98 -10.80 -7.92
CA LEU A 92 12.97 -9.57 -7.14
C LEU A 92 13.78 -9.73 -5.84
N PRO A 93 14.53 -8.69 -5.43
CA PRO A 93 15.27 -8.72 -4.19
C PRO A 93 14.34 -8.89 -2.98
N ASP A 94 14.80 -9.68 -2.02
CA ASP A 94 14.02 -10.06 -0.83
C ASP A 94 13.72 -8.90 0.12
N ARG A 95 14.52 -7.83 0.07
CA ARG A 95 14.37 -6.62 0.91
C ARG A 95 13.90 -5.42 0.09
N LEU A 96 12.76 -5.55 -0.60
CA LEU A 96 12.14 -4.42 -1.28
C LEU A 96 11.44 -3.49 -0.29
N LYS A 97 11.60 -2.18 -0.46
CA LYS A 97 10.78 -1.22 0.29
C LYS A 97 9.32 -1.37 -0.15
N MET A 98 8.38 -1.27 0.79
CA MET A 98 6.94 -1.36 0.51
C MET A 98 6.48 -0.47 -0.66
N ARG A 99 7.03 0.74 -0.78
CA ARG A 99 6.74 1.67 -1.88
C ARG A 99 7.16 1.14 -3.26
N GLN A 100 8.15 0.28 -3.32
CA GLN A 100 8.68 -0.29 -4.56
C GLN A 100 7.91 -1.53 -4.99
N ILE A 101 7.27 -2.25 -4.06
CA ILE A 101 6.56 -3.50 -4.34
C ILE A 101 5.42 -3.29 -5.33
N GLY A 102 4.60 -2.24 -5.15
CA GLY A 102 3.53 -1.93 -6.10
C GLY A 102 4.06 -1.66 -7.50
N ALA A 103 5.13 -0.86 -7.62
CA ALA A 103 5.77 -0.57 -8.89
C ALA A 103 6.40 -1.82 -9.52
N SER A 104 7.04 -2.68 -8.73
CA SER A 104 7.64 -3.93 -9.20
C SER A 104 6.57 -4.90 -9.72
N LEU A 105 5.45 -5.07 -9.01
CA LEU A 105 4.35 -5.91 -9.47
C LEU A 105 3.69 -5.36 -10.74
N ALA A 106 3.50 -4.04 -10.82
CA ALA A 106 2.98 -3.40 -12.01
C ALA A 106 3.90 -3.59 -13.23
N ARG A 107 5.23 -3.50 -13.03
CA ARG A 107 6.22 -3.80 -14.08
C ARG A 107 6.16 -5.25 -14.53
N ILE A 108 6.11 -6.21 -13.59
CA ILE A 108 5.96 -7.64 -13.92
C ILE A 108 4.68 -7.86 -14.74
N LYS A 109 3.55 -7.26 -14.34
CA LYS A 109 2.29 -7.35 -15.10
C LYS A 109 2.43 -6.79 -16.50
N ALA A 110 3.03 -5.61 -16.66
CA ALA A 110 3.25 -5.00 -17.97
C ALA A 110 4.15 -5.86 -18.88
N ASP A 111 5.22 -6.43 -18.34
CA ASP A 111 6.14 -7.29 -19.08
C ASP A 111 5.48 -8.60 -19.51
N LEU A 112 4.72 -9.24 -18.62
CA LEU A 112 4.00 -10.47 -18.94
C LEU A 112 2.92 -10.23 -20.00
N PHE A 113 2.15 -9.15 -19.87
CA PHE A 113 1.15 -8.75 -20.87
C PHE A 113 1.80 -8.49 -22.24
N ARG A 114 2.95 -7.81 -22.28
CA ARG A 114 3.70 -7.57 -23.52
C ARG A 114 4.21 -8.87 -24.15
N ARG A 115 4.69 -9.83 -23.35
CA ARG A 115 5.17 -11.12 -23.85
C ARG A 115 4.04 -11.97 -24.42
N GLN A 116 2.86 -11.95 -23.80
CA GLN A 116 1.69 -12.68 -24.28
C GLN A 116 1.12 -12.10 -25.57
N ASN A 117 1.13 -10.76 -25.71
CA ASN A 117 0.59 -10.06 -26.88
C ASN A 117 1.65 -9.72 -27.93
N LYS A 118 2.87 -10.25 -27.81
CA LYS A 118 3.88 -10.07 -28.84
C LYS A 118 3.47 -10.92 -30.05
N PRO A 119 3.25 -10.34 -31.24
CA PRO A 119 2.95 -11.14 -32.42
C PRO A 119 4.11 -12.13 -32.62
N LYS A 120 3.77 -13.41 -32.82
CA LYS A 120 4.71 -14.39 -33.37
C LYS A 120 5.04 -13.93 -34.78
N ASN A 121 6.01 -13.04 -34.93
CA ASN A 121 6.60 -12.79 -36.24
C ASN A 121 7.24 -14.10 -36.67
N GLY A 122 6.71 -14.61 -37.78
CA GLY A 122 6.96 -15.94 -38.29
C GLY A 122 8.43 -16.23 -38.59
N PHE A 123 8.74 -17.50 -38.43
CA PHE A 123 9.67 -18.25 -39.25
C PHE A 123 8.95 -19.56 -39.60
#